data_AF-A0A950SGD7-F1
#
_entry.id   AF-A0A950SGD7-F1
#
_cell.length_a   1.000
_cell.length_b   1.000
_cell.length_c   1.000
_cell.angle_alpha   90.00
_cell.angle_beta   90.00
_cell.angle_gamma   90.00
#
_symmetry.space_group_name_H-M   'P 1'
#
loop_
_entity.id
_entity.type
_entity.pdbx_description
1 polymer ?
#
loop_
_entity_poly.entity_id
_entity_poly.type
_entity_poly.pdbx_seq_one_letter_code
_entity_poly.pdbx_strand_id
1 'polypeptide(L)'
;MSWPPQIGELLPRAQDAHGVHEKLVDYSLKAGHPRGKAEGFAQALGIKADDVEYVAEALLSGVRATPMSGVRAAGVHGFHCEVIVQVRGLRDRADRVGHVLTAWQIRWDGDRPRLITAYIVSRVG
;
A
#
# COMPACT_ATOMS: atom_id res chain seq x y z
N MET A 1 15.69 2.28 -14.62
CA MET A 1 15.34 1.95 -13.23
C MET A 1 16.44 1.07 -12.69
N SER A 2 16.82 1.23 -11.43
CA SER A 2 17.98 0.53 -10.86
C SER A 2 17.62 -0.86 -10.34
N TRP A 3 18.59 -1.78 -10.38
CA TRP A 3 18.50 -3.07 -9.69
C TRP A 3 19.72 -3.23 -8.75
N PRO A 4 19.51 -3.42 -7.43
CA PRO A 4 18.22 -3.55 -6.75
C PRO A 4 17.43 -2.22 -6.71
N PRO A 5 16.11 -2.26 -6.44
CA PRO A 5 15.29 -1.05 -6.31
C PRO A 5 15.88 -0.09 -5.27
N GLN A 6 15.79 1.21 -5.50
CA GLN A 6 16.35 2.22 -4.60
C GLN A 6 15.28 3.15 -4.04
N ILE A 7 15.48 3.60 -2.79
CA ILE A 7 14.63 4.65 -2.18
C ILE A 7 14.70 5.91 -3.05
N GLY A 8 13.55 6.57 -3.25
CA GLY A 8 13.44 7.75 -4.12
C GLY A 8 13.15 7.43 -5.59
N GLU A 9 13.28 6.18 -6.04
CA GLU A 9 12.77 5.75 -7.35
C GLU A 9 11.28 5.38 -7.27
N LEU A 10 10.58 5.41 -8.41
CA LEU A 10 9.22 4.87 -8.50
C LEU A 10 9.22 3.35 -8.34
N LEU A 11 8.11 2.79 -7.87
CA LEU A 11 7.95 1.34 -7.75
C LEU A 11 8.10 0.67 -9.14
N PRO A 12 9.01 -0.31 -9.31
CA PRO A 12 9.16 -1.02 -10.57
C PRO A 12 7.88 -1.67 -11.06
N ARG A 13 7.56 -1.45 -12.34
CA ARG A 13 6.36 -1.97 -12.99
C ARG A 13 5.06 -1.71 -12.21
N ALA A 14 4.95 -0.56 -11.55
CA ALA A 14 3.77 -0.19 -10.77
C ALA A 14 2.44 -0.31 -11.53
N GLN A 15 2.45 -0.11 -12.85
CA GLN A 15 1.27 -0.29 -13.70
C GLN A 15 0.75 -1.73 -13.75
N ASP A 16 1.64 -2.71 -13.54
CA ASP A 16 1.36 -4.14 -13.57
C ASP A 16 1.19 -4.75 -12.16
N ALA A 17 1.08 -3.90 -11.14
CA ALA A 17 0.91 -4.31 -9.75
C ALA A 17 -0.31 -5.21 -9.55
N HIS A 18 -0.21 -6.20 -8.66
CA HIS A 18 -1.25 -7.22 -8.48
C HIS A 18 -1.41 -7.67 -7.03
N GLY A 19 -2.46 -8.47 -6.78
CA GLY A 19 -2.80 -8.98 -5.45
C GLY A 19 -3.39 -7.91 -4.51
N VAL A 20 -3.78 -6.75 -5.04
CA VAL A 20 -4.23 -5.60 -4.24
C VAL A 20 -5.57 -5.89 -3.60
N HIS A 21 -6.56 -6.25 -4.40
CA HIS A 21 -7.92 -6.49 -3.93
C HIS A 21 -7.96 -7.63 -2.89
N GLU A 22 -7.37 -8.78 -3.21
CA GLU A 22 -7.32 -9.94 -2.30
C GLU A 22 -6.63 -9.59 -0.99
N LYS A 23 -5.52 -8.84 -1.05
CA LYS A 23 -4.81 -8.44 0.17
C LYS A 23 -5.56 -7.41 1.00
N LEU A 24 -6.36 -6.56 0.38
CA LEU A 24 -7.23 -5.64 1.10
C LEU A 24 -8.35 -6.40 1.81
N VAL A 25 -9.08 -7.27 1.11
CA VAL A 25 -10.20 -8.05 1.68
C VAL A 25 -9.73 -8.99 2.79
N ASP A 26 -8.68 -9.78 2.53
CA ASP A 26 -8.33 -10.89 3.43
C ASP A 26 -7.45 -10.45 4.60
N TYR A 27 -6.90 -9.24 4.56
CA TYR A 27 -5.84 -8.83 5.48
C TYR A 27 -5.93 -7.38 5.97
N SER A 28 -5.93 -6.38 5.08
CA SER A 28 -5.82 -4.98 5.51
C SER A 28 -7.13 -4.35 5.99
N LEU A 29 -8.26 -4.72 5.36
CA LEU A 29 -9.61 -4.25 5.71
C LEU A 29 -10.42 -5.32 6.46
N LYS A 30 -9.82 -6.49 6.72
CA LYS A 30 -10.42 -7.54 7.53
C LYS A 30 -10.48 -7.12 9.00
N ALA A 31 -11.69 -7.08 9.55
CA ALA A 31 -11.91 -6.81 10.98
C ALA A 31 -11.19 -7.83 11.88
N GLY A 32 -10.75 -7.39 13.06
CA GLY A 32 -10.10 -8.27 14.03
C GLY A 32 -8.66 -8.66 13.68
N HIS A 33 -8.03 -8.00 12.70
CA HIS A 33 -6.60 -8.17 12.46
C HIS A 33 -5.83 -7.73 13.73
N PRO A 34 -4.86 -8.51 14.26
CA PRO A 34 -4.20 -8.22 15.54
C PRO A 34 -3.54 -6.84 15.68
N ARG A 35 -3.22 -6.21 14.54
CA ARG A 35 -2.65 -4.86 14.46
C ARG A 35 -3.67 -3.73 14.24
N GLY A 36 -4.97 -4.01 14.33
CA GLY A 36 -6.02 -3.00 14.22
C GLY A 36 -6.07 -2.27 12.87
N LYS A 37 -5.78 -2.97 11.76
CA LYS A 37 -5.60 -2.31 10.45
C LYS A 37 -6.90 -1.74 9.91
N ALA A 38 -7.96 -2.56 9.89
CA ALA A 38 -9.28 -2.15 9.43
C ALA A 38 -9.82 -1.01 10.31
N GLU A 39 -9.61 -1.10 11.62
CA GLU A 39 -9.97 -0.08 12.59
C GLU A 39 -9.21 1.22 12.33
N GLY A 40 -7.92 1.14 11.97
CA GLY A 40 -7.13 2.30 11.54
C GLY A 40 -7.72 3.00 10.32
N PHE A 41 -8.08 2.25 9.26
CA PHE A 41 -8.74 2.79 8.07
C PHE A 41 -10.08 3.46 8.42
N ALA A 42 -10.90 2.80 9.23
CA ALA A 42 -12.20 3.32 9.64
C ALA A 42 -12.07 4.61 10.46
N GLN A 43 -11.15 4.65 11.43
CA GLN A 43 -10.97 5.81 12.31
C GLN A 43 -10.36 7.00 11.58
N ALA A 44 -9.33 6.76 10.78
CA ALA A 44 -8.60 7.83 10.10
C ALA A 44 -9.35 8.38 8.89
N LEU A 45 -9.94 7.49 8.08
CA LEU A 45 -10.46 7.79 6.75
C LEU A 45 -11.92 7.42 6.56
N GLY A 46 -12.59 6.86 7.56
CA GLY A 46 -13.98 6.45 7.41
C GLY A 46 -14.15 5.27 6.45
N ILE A 47 -13.07 4.59 6.06
CA ILE A 47 -13.03 3.48 5.10
C ILE A 47 -13.33 2.15 5.79
N LYS A 48 -14.14 1.31 5.14
CA LYS A 48 -14.59 0.01 5.60
C LYS A 48 -14.32 -1.06 4.52
N ALA A 49 -14.62 -2.32 4.85
CA ALA A 49 -14.36 -3.45 3.95
C ALA A 49 -15.15 -3.39 2.63
N ASP A 50 -16.33 -2.75 2.62
CA ASP A 50 -17.15 -2.53 1.43
C ASP A 50 -16.58 -1.47 0.47
N ASP A 51 -15.64 -0.63 0.91
CA ASP A 51 -14.96 0.35 0.06
C ASP A 51 -13.68 -0.21 -0.58
N VAL A 52 -13.51 -1.54 -0.64
CA VAL A 52 -12.27 -2.16 -1.10
C VAL A 52 -11.83 -1.69 -2.49
N GLU A 53 -12.78 -1.52 -3.42
CA GLU A 53 -12.50 -1.05 -4.77
C GLU A 53 -11.94 0.37 -4.78
N TYR A 54 -12.53 1.26 -3.98
CA TYR A 54 -12.03 2.63 -3.83
C TYR A 54 -10.59 2.66 -3.30
N VAL A 55 -10.31 1.84 -2.29
CA VAL A 55 -8.95 1.76 -1.72
C VAL A 55 -7.99 1.15 -2.75
N ALA A 56 -8.38 0.10 -3.44
CA ALA A 56 -7.55 -0.55 -4.45
C ALA A 56 -7.15 0.42 -5.56
N GLU A 57 -8.11 1.18 -6.10
CA GLU A 57 -7.87 2.19 -7.12
C GLU A 57 -6.94 3.29 -6.61
N ALA A 58 -7.19 3.83 -5.41
CA ALA A 58 -6.36 4.87 -4.82
C ALA A 58 -4.91 4.40 -4.63
N LEU A 59 -4.70 3.17 -4.14
CA LEU A 59 -3.37 2.61 -3.98
C LEU A 59 -2.67 2.37 -5.32
N LEU A 60 -3.34 1.76 -6.29
CA LEU A 60 -2.78 1.48 -7.61
C LEU A 60 -2.41 2.76 -8.37
N SER A 61 -3.24 3.81 -8.26
CA SER A 61 -2.92 5.12 -8.84
C SER A 61 -1.76 5.77 -8.11
N GLY A 62 -1.78 5.77 -6.76
CA GLY A 62 -0.75 6.40 -5.94
C GLY A 62 0.65 5.83 -6.17
N VAL A 63 0.79 4.50 -6.19
CA VAL A 63 2.12 3.87 -6.33
C VAL A 63 2.78 4.08 -7.69
N ARG A 64 2.02 4.51 -8.71
CA ARG A 64 2.57 4.86 -10.03
C ARG A 64 3.26 6.23 -10.04
N ALA A 65 2.90 7.11 -9.11
CA ALA A 65 3.36 8.50 -9.07
C ALA A 65 4.18 8.84 -7.81
N THR A 66 4.13 7.99 -6.79
CA THR A 66 4.84 8.23 -5.53
C THR A 66 6.16 7.44 -5.47
N PRO A 67 7.29 8.11 -5.19
CA PRO A 67 8.56 7.44 -4.94
C PRO A 67 8.49 6.44 -3.78
N MET A 68 9.27 5.37 -3.87
CA MET A 68 9.47 4.44 -2.77
C MET A 68 10.11 5.17 -1.59
N SER A 69 9.52 4.99 -0.40
CA SER A 69 10.00 5.53 0.87
C SER A 69 10.93 4.55 1.61
N GLY A 70 10.93 3.28 1.23
CA GLY A 70 11.74 2.25 1.86
C GLY A 70 12.03 1.09 0.91
N VAL A 71 13.22 0.50 1.02
CA VAL A 71 13.56 -0.76 0.35
C VAL A 71 14.33 -1.63 1.32
N ARG A 72 13.92 -2.89 1.45
CA ARG A 72 14.63 -3.88 2.27
C ARG A 72 14.77 -5.20 1.53
N ALA A 73 15.94 -5.82 1.66
CA ALA A 73 16.12 -7.21 1.24
C ALA A 73 15.27 -8.14 2.12
N ALA A 74 14.67 -9.14 1.50
CA ALA A 74 13.78 -10.14 2.11
C ALA A 74 14.26 -11.58 1.80
N GLY A 75 15.57 -11.76 1.60
CA GLY A 75 16.19 -13.04 1.32
C GLY A 75 15.59 -13.71 0.09
N VAL A 76 15.09 -14.95 0.23
CA VAL A 76 14.50 -15.75 -0.86
C VAL A 76 13.24 -15.11 -1.48
N HIS A 77 12.66 -14.11 -0.82
CA HIS A 77 11.48 -13.36 -1.29
C HIS A 77 11.84 -12.13 -2.12
N GLY A 78 13.13 -11.83 -2.31
CA GLY A 78 13.63 -10.68 -3.08
C GLY A 78 13.63 -9.40 -2.25
N PHE A 79 12.95 -8.36 -2.74
CA PHE A 79 12.90 -7.04 -2.09
C PHE A 79 11.48 -6.71 -1.64
N HIS A 80 11.38 -6.07 -0.48
CA HIS A 80 10.16 -5.39 -0.06
C HIS A 80 10.35 -3.88 -0.23
N CYS A 81 9.53 -3.28 -1.07
CA CYS A 81 9.51 -1.87 -1.41
C CYS A 81 8.32 -1.21 -0.72
N GLU A 82 8.55 -0.13 0.00
CA GLU A 82 7.51 0.63 0.70
C GLU A 82 7.18 1.89 -0.06
N VAL A 83 5.89 2.21 -0.18
CA VAL A 83 5.38 3.44 -0.79
C VAL A 83 4.27 3.98 0.10
N ILE A 84 4.36 5.26 0.48
CA ILE A 84 3.35 5.93 1.29
C ILE A 84 2.40 6.69 0.38
N VAL A 85 1.21 6.14 0.17
CA VAL A 85 0.18 6.73 -0.69
C VAL A 85 -0.76 7.61 0.13
N GLN A 86 -1.09 8.79 -0.39
CA GLN A 86 -2.15 9.62 0.17
C GLN A 86 -3.51 9.13 -0.31
N VAL A 87 -4.41 8.84 0.62
CA VAL A 87 -5.78 8.40 0.34
C VAL A 87 -6.76 9.37 1.00
N ARG A 88 -7.75 9.83 0.24
CA ARG A 88 -8.80 10.71 0.76
C ARG A 88 -9.78 9.88 1.60
N GLY A 89 -10.30 10.48 2.66
CA GLY A 89 -11.32 9.84 3.48
C GLY A 89 -12.67 9.79 2.77
N LEU A 90 -13.56 8.96 3.31
CA LEU A 90 -14.95 8.80 2.88
C LEU A 90 -15.89 9.23 4.01
N ARG A 91 -17.16 9.43 3.65
CA ARG A 91 -18.26 9.71 4.60
C ARG A 91 -17.92 10.88 5.53
N ASP A 92 -17.99 10.69 6.85
CA ASP A 92 -17.72 11.71 7.87
C ASP A 92 -16.23 12.10 8.00
N ARG A 93 -15.37 11.53 7.15
CA ARG A 93 -13.94 11.84 7.02
C ARG A 93 -13.55 12.35 5.63
N ALA A 94 -14.51 12.76 4.79
CA ALA A 94 -14.25 13.18 3.40
C ALA A 94 -13.32 14.40 3.25
N ASP A 95 -13.22 15.22 4.29
CA ASP A 95 -12.32 16.36 4.41
C ASP A 95 -10.87 15.96 4.75
N ARG A 96 -10.63 14.70 5.13
CA ARG A 96 -9.32 14.20 5.55
C ARG A 96 -8.55 13.56 4.40
N VAL A 97 -7.23 13.65 4.49
CA VAL A 97 -6.29 12.88 3.70
C VAL A 97 -5.37 12.15 4.66
N GLY A 98 -5.22 10.84 4.47
CA GLY A 98 -4.41 9.98 5.32
C GLY A 98 -3.29 9.32 4.54
N HIS A 99 -2.23 8.96 5.25
CA HIS A 99 -1.10 8.26 4.68
C HIS A 99 -1.27 6.76 4.87
N VAL A 100 -1.28 6.04 3.75
CA VAL A 100 -1.33 4.57 3.72
C VAL A 100 0.05 4.07 3.32
N LEU A 101 0.76 3.44 4.26
CA LEU A 101 1.98 2.71 3.93
C LEU A 101 1.57 1.41 3.23
N THR A 102 2.05 1.26 2.01
CA THR A 102 1.97 0.01 1.24
C THR A 102 3.34 -0.61 1.17
N ALA A 103 3.42 -1.94 1.31
CA ALA A 103 4.64 -2.67 1.04
C ALA A 103 4.39 -3.67 -0.09
N TRP A 104 5.35 -3.77 -0.99
CA TRP A 104 5.30 -4.50 -2.24
C TRP A 104 6.47 -5.46 -2.33
N GLN A 105 6.22 -6.69 -2.76
CA GLN A 105 7.28 -7.66 -2.98
C GLN A 105 7.64 -7.73 -4.47
N ILE A 106 8.94 -7.67 -4.77
CA ILE A 106 9.52 -7.90 -6.10
C ILE A 106 10.62 -8.94 -5.93
N ARG A 107 10.49 -10.12 -6.54
CA ARG A 107 11.44 -11.21 -6.31
C ARG A 107 12.69 -11.07 -7.17
N TRP A 108 12.50 -10.75 -8.46
CA TRP A 108 13.55 -10.61 -9.45
C TRP A 108 13.37 -9.36 -10.31
N ASP A 109 14.41 -8.97 -11.05
CA ASP A 109 14.31 -7.86 -11.99
C ASP A 109 13.24 -8.18 -13.05
N GLY A 110 12.43 -7.19 -13.38
CA GLY A 110 11.28 -7.35 -14.25
C GLY A 110 10.05 -8.02 -13.64
N ASP A 111 10.06 -8.47 -12.37
CA ASP A 111 8.84 -9.00 -11.74
C ASP A 111 7.77 -7.91 -11.54
N ARG A 112 6.51 -8.33 -11.57
CA ARG A 112 5.38 -7.46 -11.20
C ARG A 112 5.30 -7.34 -9.68
N PRO A 113 5.18 -6.13 -9.11
CA PRO A 113 5.10 -5.96 -7.67
C PRO A 113 3.79 -6.57 -7.14
N ARG A 114 3.88 -7.33 -6.05
CA ARG A 114 2.73 -7.91 -5.35
C ARG A 114 2.50 -7.18 -4.02
N LEU A 115 1.27 -6.75 -3.75
CA LEU A 115 0.97 -6.13 -2.46
C LEU A 115 1.11 -7.15 -1.32
N ILE A 116 1.91 -6.83 -0.31
CA ILE A 116 2.08 -7.67 0.89
C ILE A 116 1.42 -7.09 2.14
N THR A 117 1.19 -5.77 2.19
CA THR A 117 0.39 -5.12 3.24
C THR A 117 0.07 -3.69 2.87
N ALA A 118 -1.07 -3.18 3.36
CA ALA A 118 -1.42 -1.76 3.41
C ALA A 118 -1.96 -1.40 4.81
N TYR A 119 -1.57 -0.26 5.39
CA TYR A 119 -2.13 0.24 6.66
C TYR A 119 -1.88 1.73 6.86
N ILE A 120 -2.71 2.36 7.70
CA ILE A 120 -2.59 3.77 8.07
C ILE A 120 -1.32 4.01 8.89
N VAL A 121 -0.58 5.05 8.55
CA VAL A 121 0.54 5.57 9.34
C VAL A 121 0.27 7.00 9.78
N SER A 122 0.65 7.33 11.01
CA SER A 122 0.33 8.62 11.65
C SER A 122 1.28 9.76 11.27
N ARG A 123 2.45 9.46 10.67
CA ARG A 123 3.40 10.44 10.11
C ARG A 123 4.19 9.80 8.96
N VAL A 124 4.48 10.60 7.93
CA VAL A 124 5.59 10.34 6.99
C VAL A 124 6.84 10.78 7.72
N GLY A 125 7.70 9.83 8.08
CA GLY A 125 8.99 10.10 8.73
C GLY A 125 9.97 10.74 7.76
#